data_AF-A0A814HH04-F1
#
_entry.id   AF-A0A814HH04-F1
#
_cell.length_a   1.000
_cell.length_b   1.000
_cell.length_c   1.000
_cell.angle_alpha   90.00
_cell.angle_beta   90.00
_cell.angle_gamma   90.00
#
_symmetry.space_group_name_H-M   'P 1'
#
loop_
_entity.id
_entity.type
_entity.pdbx_description
1 polymer ?
#
loop_
_entity_poly.entity_id
_entity_poly.type
_entity_poly.pdbx_seq_one_letter_code
_entity_poly.pdbx_strand_id
1 'polypeptide(L)'
;MITINRYLTIRYPNKRFFQRRTWPFLSSSIQWIISIVLPTPYLIFLVQGCASQEQTPYWLRVYTFALFIIGPLILNAIFNSLIFIMVRASTRRVAHAVATTTTGPTTKMNRSCNTRDLRLIKHMLFIFFVNIFGWGPAACILLLNVDDGVILTVSQYVRLPPLISSFIVVIDLFVYNRDLTKYLKEKIFKYLHIK
;
A
#
# COMPACT_ATOMS: atom_id res chain seq x y z
N MET A 1 2.16 4.01 -4.13
CA MET A 1 1.65 4.36 -5.48
C MET A 1 0.16 4.09 -5.68
N ILE A 2 -0.40 2.96 -5.20
CA ILE A 2 -1.83 2.65 -5.40
C ILE A 2 -2.75 3.79 -4.93
N THR A 3 -2.48 4.37 -3.75
CA THR A 3 -3.21 5.52 -3.17
C THR A 3 -3.11 6.77 -4.03
N ILE A 4 -1.94 7.03 -4.62
CA ILE A 4 -1.69 8.18 -5.49
C ILE A 4 -2.45 8.02 -6.81
N ASN A 5 -2.32 6.85 -7.45
CA ASN A 5 -3.02 6.55 -8.70
C ASN A 5 -4.52 6.71 -8.52
N ARG A 6 -5.05 6.19 -7.42
CA ARG A 6 -6.46 6.32 -7.09
C ARG A 6 -6.88 7.76 -6.84
N TYR A 7 -6.09 8.52 -6.07
CA TYR A 7 -6.34 9.94 -5.85
C TYR A 7 -6.43 10.70 -7.18
N LEU A 8 -5.49 10.47 -8.10
CA LEU A 8 -5.47 11.12 -9.41
C LEU A 8 -6.68 10.74 -10.27
N THR A 9 -7.08 9.48 -10.27
CA THR A 9 -8.29 9.02 -10.99
C THR A 9 -9.56 9.67 -10.43
N ILE A 10 -9.67 9.82 -9.11
CA ILE A 10 -10.84 10.45 -8.47
C ILE A 10 -10.84 11.97 -8.68
N ARG A 11 -9.68 12.63 -8.59
CA ARG A 11 -9.54 14.09 -8.74
C ARG A 11 -9.73 14.55 -10.18
N TYR A 12 -9.28 13.76 -11.16
CA TYR A 12 -9.30 14.12 -12.58
C TYR A 12 -10.12 13.14 -13.44
N PRO A 13 -11.44 13.02 -13.20
CA PRO A 13 -12.27 12.05 -13.91
C PRO A 13 -12.37 12.32 -15.42
N ASN A 14 -12.17 13.56 -15.86
CA ASN A 14 -12.26 13.96 -17.27
C ASN A 14 -10.95 13.76 -18.05
N LYS A 15 -9.85 13.43 -17.37
CA LYS A 15 -8.54 13.23 -18.01
C LYS A 15 -8.36 11.75 -18.32
N ARG A 16 -8.62 11.36 -19.58
CA ARG A 16 -8.46 9.98 -20.07
C ARG A 16 -7.08 9.40 -19.79
N PHE A 17 -6.05 10.24 -19.69
CA PHE A 17 -4.68 9.83 -19.38
C PHE A 17 -4.58 8.96 -18.11
N PHE A 18 -5.20 9.37 -17.01
CA PHE A 18 -5.16 8.64 -15.73
C PHE A 18 -6.06 7.39 -15.70
N GLN A 19 -6.86 7.17 -16.74
CA GLN A 19 -7.72 6.00 -16.90
C GLN A 19 -7.13 4.97 -17.88
N ARG A 20 -6.07 5.34 -18.62
CA ARG A 20 -5.39 4.40 -19.53
C ARG A 20 -4.64 3.35 -18.73
N ARG A 21 -4.63 2.12 -19.26
CA ARG A 21 -3.89 0.98 -18.68
C ARG A 21 -2.37 1.24 -18.60
N THR A 22 -1.84 2.15 -19.41
CA THR A 22 -0.42 2.55 -19.40
C THR A 22 -0.02 3.32 -18.14
N TRP A 23 -0.95 4.05 -17.51
CA TRP A 23 -0.63 4.88 -16.35
C TRP A 23 -0.16 4.07 -15.12
N PRO A 24 -0.86 2.99 -14.70
CA PRO A 24 -0.36 2.11 -13.65
C PRO A 24 1.03 1.53 -13.93
N PHE A 25 1.34 1.17 -15.18
CA PHE A 25 2.66 0.67 -15.55
C PHE A 25 3.73 1.74 -15.39
N LEU A 26 3.50 2.94 -15.93
CA LEU A 26 4.43 4.06 -15.80
C LEU A 26 4.68 4.42 -14.32
N SER A 27 3.61 4.52 -13.53
CA SER A 27 3.70 4.77 -12.10
C SER A 27 4.50 3.68 -11.36
N SER A 28 4.33 2.41 -11.76
CA SER A 28 5.08 1.29 -11.18
C SER A 28 6.57 1.36 -11.56
N SER A 29 6.89 1.67 -12.81
CA SER A 29 8.28 1.83 -13.26
C SER A 29 9.00 2.95 -12.51
N ILE A 30 8.33 4.10 -12.32
CA ILE A 30 8.88 5.22 -11.54
C ILE A 30 9.12 4.79 -10.08
N GLN A 31 8.19 4.02 -9.49
CA GLN A 31 8.37 3.49 -8.14
C GLN A 31 9.61 2.61 -8.04
N TRP A 32 9.85 1.71 -9.00
CA TRP A 32 11.04 0.86 -9.01
C TRP A 32 12.33 1.67 -9.04
N ILE A 33 12.40 2.71 -9.89
CA ILE A 33 13.57 3.59 -9.95
C ILE A 33 13.80 4.26 -8.59
N ILE A 34 12.75 4.82 -7.98
CA ILE A 34 12.84 5.46 -6.66
C ILE A 34 13.29 4.44 -5.59
N SER A 35 12.74 3.21 -5.63
CA SER A 35 13.10 2.13 -4.69
C SER A 35 14.54 1.64 -4.84
N ILE A 36 15.18 1.84 -5.98
CA ILE A 36 16.61 1.54 -6.19
C ILE A 36 17.48 2.71 -5.72
N VAL A 37 17.08 3.95 -6.03
CA VAL A 37 17.87 5.15 -5.75
C VAL A 37 17.89 5.49 -4.25
N LEU A 38 16.74 5.44 -3.58
CA LEU A 38 16.64 5.82 -2.16
C LEU A 38 17.52 5.02 -1.19
N PRO A 39 17.68 3.69 -1.30
CA PRO A 39 18.56 2.94 -0.41
C PRO A 39 20.05 3.06 -0.74
N THR A 40 20.45 3.77 -1.81
CA THR A 40 21.85 3.87 -2.26
C THR A 40 22.83 4.28 -1.16
N PRO A 41 22.55 5.28 -0.29
CA PRO A 41 23.47 5.64 0.79
C PRO A 41 23.74 4.49 1.76
N TYR A 42 22.74 3.67 2.04
CA TYR A 42 22.88 2.49 2.88
C TYR A 42 23.66 1.37 2.19
N LEU A 43 23.42 1.15 0.89
CA LEU A 43 24.16 0.16 0.09
C LEU A 43 25.65 0.50 -0.02
N ILE A 44 25.99 1.77 -0.25
CA ILE A 44 27.39 2.23 -0.31
C ILE A 44 28.09 1.95 1.02
N PHE A 45 27.44 2.27 2.14
CA PHE A 45 27.98 2.00 3.47
C PHE A 45 28.23 0.51 3.71
N LEU A 46 27.32 -0.36 3.26
CA LEU A 46 27.44 -1.80 3.40
C LEU A 46 28.57 -2.40 2.54
N VAL A 47 28.77 -1.90 1.33
CA VAL A 47 29.84 -2.33 0.41
C VAL A 47 31.23 -1.92 0.92
N GLN A 48 31.33 -0.84 1.69
CA GLN A 48 32.59 -0.36 2.28
C GLN A 48 33.11 -1.23 3.44
N GLY A 49 32.44 -2.35 3.77
CA GLY A 49 32.88 -3.28 4.80
C GLY A 49 32.46 -2.90 6.22
N CYS A 50 31.69 -1.82 6.38
CA CYS A 50 31.09 -1.42 7.65
C CYS A 50 29.78 -2.21 7.88
N ALA A 51 29.90 -3.52 8.11
CA ALA A 51 28.75 -4.44 8.08
C ALA A 51 28.00 -4.56 9.43
N SER A 52 28.56 -4.06 10.54
CA SER A 52 27.89 -4.18 11.83
C SER A 52 26.88 -3.05 12.07
N GLN A 53 25.76 -3.39 12.70
CA GLN A 53 24.73 -2.42 13.09
C GLN A 53 25.33 -1.31 13.96
N GLU A 54 26.26 -1.66 14.84
CA GLU A 54 27.01 -0.72 15.70
C GLU A 54 27.81 0.33 14.91
N GLN A 55 28.43 -0.05 13.79
CA GLN A 55 29.22 0.86 12.96
C GLN A 55 28.34 1.78 12.11
N THR A 56 27.05 1.47 11.95
CA THR A 56 26.14 2.27 11.14
C THR A 56 25.94 3.64 11.79
N PRO A 57 26.31 4.74 11.13
CA PRO A 57 26.22 6.07 11.72
C PRO A 57 24.76 6.43 11.99
N TYR A 58 24.51 7.10 13.11
CA TYR A 58 23.15 7.41 13.58
C TYR A 58 22.30 8.13 12.52
N TRP A 59 22.89 9.07 11.77
CA TRP A 59 22.17 9.78 10.70
C TRP A 59 21.62 8.84 9.62
N LEU A 60 22.34 7.75 9.30
CA LEU A 60 21.93 6.78 8.28
C LEU A 60 20.80 5.88 8.80
N ARG A 61 20.81 5.57 10.10
CA ARG A 61 19.71 4.87 10.79
C ARG A 61 18.43 5.73 10.77
N VAL A 62 18.54 7.01 11.14
CA VAL A 62 17.43 7.97 11.09
C VAL A 62 16.93 8.17 9.66
N TYR A 63 17.83 8.32 8.69
CA TYR A 63 17.49 8.43 7.26
C TYR A 63 16.67 7.23 6.78
N THR A 64 17.13 6.01 7.10
CA THR A 64 16.46 4.76 6.72
C THR A 64 15.08 4.68 7.38
N PHE A 65 14.99 4.96 8.68
CA PHE A 65 13.71 4.97 9.39
C PHE A 65 12.72 5.99 8.80
N ALA A 66 13.20 7.21 8.51
CA ALA A 66 12.38 8.27 7.94
C ALA A 66 11.86 7.88 6.55
N LEU A 67 12.68 7.27 5.70
CA LEU A 67 12.29 6.88 4.35
C LEU A 67 11.36 5.67 4.30
N PHE A 68 11.57 4.65 5.13
CA PHE A 68 10.81 3.41 5.06
C PHE A 68 9.54 3.43 5.92
N ILE A 69 9.51 4.21 7.00
CA ILE A 69 8.36 4.27 7.91
C ILE A 69 7.65 5.62 7.81
N ILE A 70 8.34 6.72 8.15
CA ILE A 70 7.70 8.03 8.29
C ILE A 70 7.14 8.53 6.95
N GLY A 71 7.94 8.48 5.88
CA GLY A 71 7.56 8.96 4.56
C GLY A 71 6.31 8.25 4.01
N PRO A 72 6.29 6.91 3.92
CA PRO A 72 5.12 6.16 3.49
C PRO A 72 3.90 6.38 4.40
N LEU A 73 4.10 6.55 5.71
CA LEU A 73 3.04 6.81 6.67
C LEU A 73 2.38 8.18 6.42
N ILE A 74 3.18 9.24 6.30
CA ILE A 74 2.70 10.59 6.03
C ILE A 74 2.01 10.64 4.66
N LEU A 75 2.63 10.11 3.61
CA LEU A 75 2.06 10.12 2.27
C LEU A 75 0.73 9.35 2.22
N ASN A 76 0.67 8.14 2.79
CA ASN A 76 -0.59 7.39 2.82
C ASN A 76 -1.65 8.08 3.66
N ALA A 77 -1.31 8.69 4.79
CA ALA A 77 -2.25 9.44 5.60
C ALA A 77 -2.83 10.63 4.83
N ILE A 78 -1.98 11.42 4.15
CA ILE A 78 -2.40 12.56 3.33
C ILE A 78 -3.32 12.09 2.20
N PHE A 79 -2.89 11.14 1.37
CA PHE A 79 -3.69 10.71 0.22
C PHE A 79 -4.99 10.01 0.63
N ASN A 80 -4.98 9.17 1.67
CA ASN A 80 -6.22 8.54 2.15
C ASN A 80 -7.19 9.59 2.72
N SER A 81 -6.69 10.60 3.44
CA SER A 81 -7.52 11.72 3.94
C SER A 81 -8.12 12.52 2.79
N LEU A 82 -7.32 12.86 1.78
CA LEU A 82 -7.80 13.57 0.59
C LEU A 82 -8.85 12.76 -0.18
N ILE A 83 -8.62 11.46 -0.38
CA ILE A 83 -9.59 10.57 -1.02
C ILE A 83 -10.88 10.52 -0.19
N PHE A 84 -10.78 10.36 1.13
CA PHE A 84 -11.94 10.31 2.00
C PHE A 84 -12.78 11.59 1.94
N ILE A 85 -12.13 12.76 1.99
CA ILE A 85 -12.80 14.06 1.86
C ILE A 85 -13.51 14.16 0.50
N MET A 86 -12.84 13.77 -0.60
CA MET A 86 -13.43 13.82 -1.95
C MET A 86 -14.61 12.87 -2.10
N VAL A 87 -14.50 11.63 -1.61
CA VAL A 87 -15.56 10.64 -1.64
C VAL A 87 -16.76 11.11 -0.81
N ARG A 88 -16.54 11.66 0.39
CA ARG A 88 -17.60 12.21 1.25
C ARG A 88 -18.29 13.42 0.60
N ALA A 89 -17.53 14.33 -0.01
CA ALA A 89 -18.08 15.47 -0.73
C ALA A 89 -18.92 15.02 -1.94
N SER A 90 -18.45 14.02 -2.70
CA SER A 90 -19.21 13.41 -3.80
C SER A 90 -20.50 12.74 -3.31
N THR A 91 -20.41 11.96 -2.23
CA THR A 91 -21.55 11.30 -1.57
C THR A 91 -22.62 12.31 -1.18
N ARG A 92 -22.20 13.41 -0.54
CA ARG A 92 -23.12 14.47 -0.08
C ARG A 92 -23.81 15.17 -1.26
N ARG A 93 -23.08 15.47 -2.34
CA ARG A 93 -23.68 16.07 -3.56
C ARG A 93 -24.72 15.14 -4.19
N VAL A 94 -24.41 13.84 -4.30
CA VAL A 94 -25.36 12.86 -4.85
C VAL A 94 -26.56 12.69 -3.93
N ALA A 95 -26.38 12.65 -2.60
CA ALA A 95 -27.49 12.55 -1.66
C ALA A 95 -28.44 13.77 -1.73
N HIS A 96 -27.89 14.99 -1.84
CA HIS A 96 -28.71 16.19 -2.03
C HIS A 96 -29.40 16.23 -3.40
N ALA A 97 -28.75 15.75 -4.47
CA ALA A 97 -29.37 15.66 -5.79
C ALA A 97 -30.49 14.60 -5.84
N VAL A 98 -30.32 13.47 -5.15
CA VAL A 98 -31.34 12.40 -5.04
C VAL A 98 -32.54 12.87 -4.21
N ALA A 99 -32.33 13.66 -3.16
CA ALA A 99 -33.41 14.25 -2.38
C ALA A 99 -34.26 15.26 -3.19
N THR A 100 -33.73 15.81 -4.28
CA THR A 100 -34.43 16.76 -5.17
C THR A 100 -34.90 16.17 -6.50
N THR A 101 -34.49 14.95 -6.89
CA THR A 101 -34.91 14.31 -8.15
C THR A 101 -35.43 12.89 -7.95
N THR A 102 -36.75 12.73 -7.98
CA THR A 102 -37.47 11.48 -7.70
C THR A 102 -37.51 10.49 -8.88
N THR A 103 -36.94 10.79 -10.05
CA THR A 103 -37.15 9.97 -11.25
C THR A 103 -35.92 9.93 -12.16
N GLY A 104 -35.14 8.84 -12.12
CA GLY A 104 -34.12 8.58 -13.15
C GLY A 104 -33.20 7.38 -12.87
N PRO A 105 -32.88 6.54 -13.89
CA PRO A 105 -32.06 5.32 -13.75
C PRO A 105 -30.57 5.57 -13.44
N THR A 106 -30.09 6.81 -13.57
CA THR A 106 -28.70 7.22 -13.30
C THR A 106 -28.32 7.18 -11.81
N THR A 107 -29.30 7.17 -10.90
CA THR A 107 -29.07 7.20 -9.45
C THR A 107 -28.54 5.88 -8.86
N LYS A 108 -28.96 4.72 -9.40
CA LYS A 108 -28.43 3.40 -8.96
C LYS A 108 -26.95 3.23 -9.28
N MET A 109 -26.50 3.74 -10.43
CA MET A 109 -25.11 3.62 -10.90
C MET A 109 -24.13 4.43 -10.03
N ASN A 110 -24.51 5.64 -9.63
CA ASN A 110 -23.69 6.48 -8.74
C ASN A 110 -23.59 5.92 -7.31
N ARG A 111 -24.66 5.32 -6.78
CA ARG A 111 -24.66 4.70 -5.43
C ARG A 111 -23.75 3.46 -5.37
N SER A 112 -23.71 2.66 -6.44
CA SER A 112 -22.82 1.49 -6.57
C SER A 112 -21.34 1.86 -6.71
N CYS A 113 -21.03 2.92 -7.46
CA CYS A 113 -19.66 3.40 -7.62
C CYS A 113 -19.07 3.84 -6.27
N ASN A 114 -19.87 4.54 -5.47
CA ASN A 114 -19.46 5.09 -4.19
C ASN A 114 -19.23 4.02 -3.10
N THR A 115 -20.04 2.94 -3.07
CA THR A 115 -19.83 1.82 -2.14
C THR A 115 -18.59 1.00 -2.49
N ARG A 116 -18.30 0.82 -3.79
CA ARG A 116 -17.05 0.23 -4.26
C ARG A 116 -15.85 1.05 -3.78
N ASP A 117 -15.92 2.37 -3.91
CA ASP A 117 -14.85 3.25 -3.47
C ASP A 117 -14.63 3.19 -1.96
N LEU A 118 -15.69 3.20 -1.16
CA LEU A 118 -15.55 3.08 0.28
C LEU A 118 -14.90 1.74 0.69
N ARG A 119 -15.29 0.64 0.03
CA ARG A 119 -14.72 -0.68 0.29
C ARG A 119 -13.22 -0.73 -0.05
N LEU A 120 -12.85 -0.14 -1.19
CA LEU A 120 -11.44 0.00 -1.59
C LEU A 120 -10.63 0.82 -0.58
N ILE A 121 -11.18 1.92 -0.02
CA ILE A 121 -10.47 2.71 1.01
C ILE A 121 -10.19 1.84 2.25
N LYS A 122 -11.20 1.10 2.72
CA LYS A 122 -11.05 0.19 3.87
C LYS A 122 -9.97 -0.85 3.63
N HIS A 123 -9.94 -1.46 2.46
CA HIS A 123 -8.92 -2.43 2.07
C HIS A 123 -7.51 -1.79 1.99
N MET A 124 -7.38 -0.59 1.43
CA MET A 124 -6.10 0.12 1.39
C MET A 124 -5.58 0.49 2.79
N LEU A 125 -6.48 0.89 3.69
CA LEU A 125 -6.13 1.13 5.10
C LEU A 125 -5.72 -0.16 5.80
N PHE A 126 -6.42 -1.28 5.54
CA PHE A 126 -6.06 -2.59 6.08
C PHE A 126 -4.64 -2.99 5.67
N ILE A 127 -4.32 -2.98 4.37
CA ILE A 127 -2.97 -3.29 3.86
C ILE A 127 -1.92 -2.36 4.48
N PHE A 128 -2.26 -1.08 4.67
CA PHE A 128 -1.37 -0.12 5.30
C PHE A 128 -1.05 -0.47 6.76
N PHE A 129 -2.06 -0.80 7.56
CA PHE A 129 -1.84 -1.21 8.95
C PHE A 129 -1.06 -2.51 9.05
N VAL A 130 -1.37 -3.51 8.21
CA VAL A 130 -0.60 -4.76 8.14
C VAL A 130 0.87 -4.48 7.89
N ASN A 131 1.20 -3.55 6.97
CA ASN A 131 2.59 -3.17 6.71
C ASN A 131 3.24 -2.42 7.89
N ILE A 132 2.53 -1.50 8.55
CA ILE A 132 3.08 -0.80 9.72
C ILE A 132 3.39 -1.77 10.85
N PHE A 133 2.47 -2.67 11.19
CA PHE A 133 2.69 -3.64 12.26
C PHE A 133 3.73 -4.70 11.88
N GLY A 134 3.85 -5.03 10.60
CA GLY A 134 4.90 -5.91 10.10
C GLY A 134 6.29 -5.30 10.16
N TRP A 135 6.47 -4.10 9.63
CA TRP A 135 7.79 -3.49 9.46
C TRP A 135 8.19 -2.53 10.59
N GLY A 136 7.22 -1.98 11.32
CA GLY A 136 7.44 -1.03 12.41
C GLY A 136 8.38 -1.56 13.50
N PRO A 137 8.16 -2.77 14.05
CA PRO A 137 9.06 -3.34 15.05
C PRO A 137 10.52 -3.45 14.57
N ALA A 138 10.73 -3.92 13.35
CA ALA A 138 12.07 -4.03 12.75
C ALA A 138 12.76 -2.67 12.57
N ALA A 139 11.99 -1.67 12.14
CA ALA A 139 12.50 -0.32 11.98
C ALA A 139 12.80 0.35 13.33
N CYS A 140 12.00 0.09 14.38
CA CYS A 140 12.28 0.60 15.72
C CYS A 140 13.57 0.02 16.31
N ILE A 141 13.84 -1.27 16.10
CA ILE A 141 15.11 -1.88 16.54
C ILE A 141 16.31 -1.30 15.79
N LEU A 142 16.14 -0.92 14.52
CA LEU A 142 17.22 -0.25 13.78
C LEU A 142 17.58 1.12 14.39
N LEU A 143 16.63 1.80 15.04
CA LEU A 143 16.87 3.05 15.77
C LEU A 143 17.42 2.83 17.17
N LEU A 144 16.87 1.86 17.90
CA LEU A 144 17.26 1.56 19.26
C LEU A 144 18.61 0.84 19.23
N ASN A 145 19.66 1.46 19.74
CA ASN A 145 20.99 0.85 19.88
C ASN A 145 20.98 -0.21 21.00
N VAL A 146 20.21 -1.28 20.81
CA VAL A 146 20.04 -2.37 21.79
C VAL A 146 21.36 -3.13 21.89
N ASP A 147 21.77 -3.53 23.10
CA ASP A 147 23.01 -4.29 23.32
C ASP A 147 23.00 -5.66 22.62
N ASP A 148 24.17 -6.09 22.14
CA ASP A 148 24.38 -7.32 21.34
C ASP A 148 23.82 -8.60 21.97
N GLY A 149 23.83 -8.70 23.30
CA GLY A 149 23.30 -9.87 24.02
C GLY A 149 21.78 -10.03 23.96
N VAL A 150 21.05 -8.91 23.86
CA VAL A 150 19.58 -8.91 23.72
C VAL A 150 19.18 -9.02 22.24
N ILE A 151 20.02 -8.51 21.34
CA ILE A 151 19.80 -8.54 19.89
C ILE A 151 19.64 -9.98 19.37
N LEU A 152 20.41 -10.98 19.84
CA LEU A 152 20.36 -12.31 19.24
C LEU A 152 18.98 -12.99 19.37
N THR A 153 18.40 -12.97 20.57
CA THR A 153 17.07 -13.55 20.82
C THR A 153 15.96 -12.67 20.24
N VAL A 154 16.04 -11.35 20.42
CA VAL A 154 15.02 -10.41 19.94
C VAL A 154 15.02 -10.30 18.40
N SER A 155 16.18 -10.44 17.74
CA SER A 155 16.29 -10.35 16.28
C SER A 155 15.52 -11.46 15.56
N GLN A 156 15.43 -12.67 16.12
CA GLN A 156 14.65 -13.76 15.54
C GLN A 156 13.16 -13.42 15.53
N TYR A 157 12.64 -12.92 16.66
CA TYR A 157 11.23 -12.51 16.76
C TYR A 157 10.90 -11.28 15.93
N VAL A 158 11.86 -10.38 15.68
CA VAL A 158 11.63 -9.14 14.93
C VAL A 158 11.74 -9.34 13.42
N ARG A 159 12.38 -10.42 12.96
CA ARG A 159 12.39 -10.82 11.55
C ARG A 159 11.08 -11.47 11.09
N LEU A 160 10.28 -12.02 12.01
CA LEU A 160 9.01 -12.69 11.68
C LEU A 160 7.89 -11.73 11.24
N PRO A 161 7.62 -10.58 11.91
CA PRO A 161 6.54 -9.68 11.53
C PRO A 161 6.58 -9.18 10.08
N PRO A 162 7.74 -8.79 9.50
CA PRO A 162 7.81 -8.43 8.08
C PRO A 162 7.37 -9.57 7.16
N LEU A 163 7.83 -10.80 7.43
CA LEU A 163 7.49 -11.99 6.64
C LEU A 163 5.99 -12.30 6.71
N ILE A 164 5.43 -12.28 7.92
CA ILE A 164 4.00 -12.52 8.16
C ILE A 164 3.18 -11.44 7.46
N SER A 165 3.58 -10.17 7.55
CA SER A 165 2.85 -9.07 6.91
C SER A 165 2.81 -9.20 5.38
N SER A 166 3.93 -9.56 4.75
CA SER A 166 4.00 -9.85 3.32
C SER A 166 3.10 -11.02 2.94
N PHE A 167 3.08 -12.09 3.74
CA PHE A 167 2.22 -13.24 3.50
C PHE A 167 0.73 -12.89 3.60
N ILE A 168 0.34 -12.08 4.60
CA ILE A 168 -1.03 -11.57 4.73
C ILE A 168 -1.43 -10.76 3.48
N VAL A 169 -0.55 -9.89 2.96
CA VAL A 169 -0.82 -9.12 1.74
C VAL A 169 -1.03 -10.01 0.52
N VAL A 170 -0.25 -11.10 0.41
CA VAL A 170 -0.44 -12.10 -0.66
C VAL A 170 -1.82 -12.78 -0.53
N ILE A 171 -2.18 -13.25 0.67
CA ILE A 171 -3.50 -13.85 0.92
C ILE A 171 -4.63 -12.86 0.59
N ASP A 172 -4.51 -11.63 1.07
CA ASP A 172 -5.50 -10.58 0.86
C ASP A 172 -5.69 -10.28 -0.64
N LEU A 173 -4.61 -10.31 -1.44
CA LEU A 173 -4.68 -10.19 -2.89
C LEU A 173 -5.52 -11.31 -3.53
N PHE A 174 -5.37 -12.55 -3.06
CA PHE A 174 -6.20 -13.66 -3.54
C PHE A 174 -7.66 -13.52 -3.12
N VAL A 175 -7.92 -13.23 -1.84
CA VAL A 175 -9.29 -13.14 -1.28
C VAL A 175 -10.06 -11.97 -1.88
N TYR A 176 -9.41 -10.83 -2.07
CA TYR A 176 -10.08 -9.59 -2.48
C TYR A 176 -10.24 -9.48 -4.02
N ASN A 177 -9.38 -10.16 -4.79
CA ASN A 177 -9.46 -10.18 -6.25
C ASN A 177 -10.37 -11.32 -6.75
N ARG A 178 -11.65 -11.01 -6.94
CA ARG A 178 -12.66 -11.96 -7.43
C ARG A 178 -12.32 -12.52 -8.81
N ASP A 179 -11.76 -11.70 -9.70
CA ASP A 179 -11.43 -12.12 -11.06
C ASP A 179 -10.26 -13.10 -11.06
N LEU A 180 -9.25 -12.84 -10.23
CA LEU A 180 -8.13 -13.76 -10.01
C LEU A 180 -8.61 -15.08 -9.38
N THR A 181 -9.47 -15.01 -8.36
CA THR A 181 -10.05 -16.20 -7.73
C THR A 181 -10.83 -17.03 -8.73
N LYS A 182 -11.64 -16.38 -9.58
CA LYS A 182 -12.43 -17.05 -10.61
C LYS A 182 -11.52 -17.71 -11.65
N TYR A 183 -10.51 -16.99 -12.14
CA TYR A 183 -9.52 -17.52 -13.09
C TYR A 183 -8.76 -18.73 -12.52
N LEU A 184 -8.32 -18.64 -11.26
CA LEU A 184 -7.62 -19.74 -10.60
C LEU A 184 -8.54 -20.94 -10.39
N LYS A 185 -9.77 -20.72 -9.93
CA LYS A 185 -10.76 -21.80 -9.81
C LYS A 185 -10.99 -22.47 -11.15
N GLU A 186 -11.22 -21.72 -12.23
CA GLU A 186 -11.44 -22.27 -13.57
C GLU A 186 -10.23 -23.08 -14.08
N LYS A 187 -9.01 -22.56 -13.91
CA LYS A 187 -7.78 -23.28 -14.32
C LYS A 187 -7.54 -24.53 -13.47
N ILE A 188 -7.66 -24.42 -12.16
CA ILE A 188 -7.45 -25.53 -11.22
C ILE A 188 -8.51 -26.62 -11.44
N PHE A 189 -9.79 -26.26 -11.58
CA PHE A 189 -10.86 -27.22 -11.91
C PHE A 189 -10.61 -27.92 -13.24
N LYS A 190 -10.13 -27.18 -14.26
CA LYS A 190 -9.80 -27.76 -15.56
C LYS A 190 -8.64 -28.76 -15.48
N TYR A 191 -7.66 -28.54 -14.60
CA TYR A 191 -6.58 -29.51 -14.35
C TYR A 191 -7.02 -30.70 -13.48
N LEU A 192 -7.98 -30.50 -12.56
CA LEU A 192 -8.53 -31.55 -11.71
C LEU A 192 -9.55 -32.44 -12.42
N HIS A 193 -10.23 -31.96 -13.48
CA HIS A 193 -11.15 -32.73 -14.30
C HIS A 193 -10.51 -33.39 -15.54
N ILE A 194 -9.18 -33.35 -15.66
CA ILE A 194 -8.43 -34.22 -16.58
C ILE A 194 -7.96 -35.43 -15.76
N LYS A 195 -8.87 -36.39 -15.57
CA LYS A 195 -8.58 -37.80 -15.29
C LYS A 195 -9.81 -38.62 -15.65
#